data_AF-A0A7C7KV69-F1
#
_entry.id   AF-A0A7C7KV69-F1
#
_cell.length_a   1.000
_cell.length_b   1.000
_cell.length_c   1.000
_cell.angle_alpha   90.00
_cell.angle_beta   90.00
_cell.angle_gamma   90.00
#
_symmetry.space_group_name_H-M   'P 1'
#
loop_
_entity.id
_entity.type
_entity.pdbx_description
1 polymer ?
#
loop_
_entity_poly.entity_id
_entity_poly.type
_entity_poly.pdbx_seq_one_letter_code
_entity_poly.pdbx_strand_id
1 'polypeptide(L)' 'MIKVVFLGPPGAGKGTQAKIISQKYNIPLIVLGDILREAVKNQTELGKVAKKYMD' A
#
# COMPACT_ATOMS: atom_id res chain seq x y z
N MET A 1 -1.89 -16.70 -12.76
CA MET A 1 -2.15 -15.77 -11.64
C MET A 1 -1.47 -14.44 -11.96
N ILE A 2 -2.23 -13.33 -11.99
CA ILE A 2 -1.71 -12.00 -12.33
C ILE A 2 -1.12 -11.35 -11.07
N LYS A 3 0.10 -10.79 -11.16
CA LYS A 3 0.75 -10.00 -10.11
C LYS A 3 1.24 -8.70 -10.73
N VAL A 4 0.83 -7.57 -10.15
CA VAL A 4 1.15 -6.23 -10.68
C VAL A 4 1.74 -5.37 -9.57
N VAL A 5 2.78 -4.62 -9.90
CA VAL A 5 3.39 -3.62 -9.02
C VAL A 5 3.30 -2.27 -9.71
N PHE A 6 2.82 -1.25 -9.00
CA PHE A 6 2.72 0.12 -9.51
C PHE A 6 3.85 0.97 -8.93
N LEU A 7 4.68 1.54 -9.81
CA LEU A 7 5.79 2.43 -9.48
C LEU A 7 5.57 3.82 -10.10
N GLY A 8 6.10 4.86 -9.46
CA GLY A 8 5.96 6.24 -9.91
C GLY A 8 5.90 7.25 -8.76
N PRO A 9 6.07 8.55 -9.05
CA PRO A 9 6.13 9.59 -8.02
C PRO A 9 4.79 9.80 -7.29
N PRO A 10 4.78 10.50 -6.13
CA PRO A 10 3.54 10.98 -5.52
C PRO A 10 2.68 11.75 -6.53
N GLY A 11 1.36 11.58 -6.48
CA GLY A 11 0.45 12.23 -7.45
C GLY A 11 0.33 11.56 -8.82
N ALA A 12 1.18 10.58 -9.17
CA ALA A 12 1.14 9.91 -10.48
C ALA A 12 -0.10 9.01 -10.75
N GLY A 13 -1.11 9.03 -9.90
CA GLY A 13 -2.35 8.24 -10.10
C GLY A 13 -2.23 6.73 -9.85
N LYS A 14 -1.12 6.24 -9.27
CA LYS A 14 -0.90 4.81 -8.98
C LYS A 14 -2.07 4.15 -8.25
N GLY A 15 -2.56 4.78 -7.19
CA GLY A 15 -3.67 4.24 -6.39
C GLY A 15 -4.97 4.14 -7.18
N THR A 16 -5.24 5.12 -8.05
CA THR A 16 -6.39 5.11 -8.95
C THR A 16 -6.31 3.92 -9.92
N GLN A 17 -5.17 3.75 -10.58
CA GLN A 17 -4.97 2.64 -11.52
C GLN A 17 -5.00 1.27 -10.82
N ALA A 18 -4.42 1.16 -9.63
CA ALA A 18 -4.43 -0.08 -8.87
C ALA A 18 -5.84 -0.51 -8.45
N LYS A 19 -6.72 0.44 -8.09
CA LYS A 19 -8.15 0.17 -7.82
C LYS A 19 -8.88 -0.34 -9.06
N ILE A 20 -8.66 0.29 -10.21
CA ILE A 20 -9.29 -0.12 -11.48
C ILE A 20 -8.87 -1.55 -11.85
N ILE A 21 -7.57 -1.87 -11.78
CA ILE A 21 -7.07 -3.22 -12.08
C ILE A 21 -7.60 -4.24 -11.07
N SER A 22 -7.59 -3.91 -9.77
CA SER A 22 -8.13 -4.79 -8.72
C SER A 22 -9.58 -5.19 -9.00
N GLN A 23 -10.44 -4.22 -9.33
CA GLN A 23 -11.85 -4.46 -9.67
C GLN A 23 -12.00 -5.25 -10.96
N LYS A 24 -11.27 -4.87 -12.03
CA LYS A 24 -11.38 -5.50 -13.35
C LYS A 24 -10.99 -6.98 -13.33
N TYR A 25 -9.97 -7.34 -12.58
CA TYR A 25 -9.43 -8.70 -12.54
C TYR A 25 -9.81 -9.46 -11.27
N ASN A 26 -10.63 -8.86 -10.40
CA ASN A 26 -11.01 -9.40 -9.10
C ASN A 26 -9.81 -9.90 -8.28
N ILE A 27 -8.76 -9.07 -8.21
CA ILE A 27 -7.53 -9.37 -7.45
C ILE A 27 -7.40 -8.44 -6.23
N PRO A 28 -6.81 -8.92 -5.12
CA PRO A 28 -6.60 -8.08 -3.94
C PRO A 28 -5.73 -6.85 -4.24
N LEU A 29 -6.14 -5.70 -3.73
CA LEU A 29 -5.34 -4.48 -3.75
C LEU A 29 -4.51 -4.39 -2.45
N ILE A 30 -3.20 -4.31 -2.60
CA ILE A 30 -2.26 -4.14 -1.49
C ILE A 30 -1.68 -2.72 -1.54
N VAL A 31 -1.95 -1.92 -0.51
CA VAL A 31 -1.40 -0.56 -0.37
C VAL A 31 -0.44 -0.54 0.82
N LEU A 32 0.85 -0.69 0.56
CA LEU A 32 1.88 -0.81 1.60
C LEU A 32 1.85 0.36 2.60
N GLY A 33 1.64 1.59 2.12
CA GLY A 33 1.56 2.76 2.99
C GLY A 33 0.43 2.67 4.02
N ASP A 34 -0.74 2.14 3.64
CA ASP A 34 -1.87 2.02 4.56
C ASP A 34 -1.60 0.94 5.60
N ILE A 35 -1.05 -0.21 5.19
CA ILE A 35 -0.66 -1.31 6.07
C ILE A 35 0.36 -0.84 7.12
N LEU A 36 1.39 -0.09 6.69
CA LEU A 36 2.40 0.45 7.61
C LEU A 36 1.80 1.50 8.56
N ARG A 37 0.95 2.41 8.06
CA ARG A 37 0.25 3.40 8.91
C ARG A 37 -0.65 2.74 9.95
N GLU A 38 -1.37 1.70 9.57
CA GLU A 38 -2.20 0.92 10.49
C GLU A 38 -1.35 0.19 11.54
N ALA A 39 -0.26 -0.44 11.12
CA ALA A 39 0.67 -1.11 12.03
C ALA A 39 1.25 -0.14 13.07
N VAL A 40 1.60 1.09 12.66
CA VAL A 40 2.06 2.18 13.53
C VAL A 40 0.95 2.61 14.49
N LYS A 41 -0.27 2.86 13.98
CA LYS A 41 -1.43 3.26 14.78
C LYS A 41 -1.75 2.24 15.88
N ASN A 42 -1.67 0.96 15.54
CA ASN A 42 -1.94 -0.16 16.45
C ASN A 42 -0.74 -0.53 17.34
N GLN A 43 0.38 0.20 17.26
CA GLN A 43 1.59 0.00 18.05
C GLN A 43 2.13 -1.44 18.02
N THR A 44 1.94 -2.13 16.90
CA THR A 44 2.51 -3.47 16.68
C THR A 44 4.04 -3.40 16.71
N GLU A 45 4.72 -4.52 16.95
CA GLU A 45 6.19 -4.56 16.90
C GLU A 45 6.74 -4.06 15.55
N LEU A 46 6.10 -4.47 14.44
CA LEU A 46 6.43 -3.96 13.10
C LEU A 46 6.16 -2.44 13.00
N GLY A 47 5.05 -1.98 13.54
CA GLY A 47 4.70 -0.56 13.57
C GLY A 47 5.71 0.30 14.33
N LYS A 48 6.22 -0.18 15.47
CA LYS A 48 7.27 0.51 16.24
C LYS A 48 8.56 0.63 15.45
N VAL A 49 8.94 -0.40 14.69
CA VAL A 49 10.11 -0.35 13.80
C VAL A 49 9.86 0.60 12.63
N ALA A 50 8.72 0.46 11.95
CA ALA A 50 8.35 1.28 10.81
C ALA A 50 8.30 2.78 11.16
N LYS A 51 7.76 3.14 12.34
CA LYS A 51 7.70 4.51 12.83
C LYS A 51 9.04 5.23 12.88
N LYS A 52 10.16 4.51 13.03
CA LYS A 52 11.51 5.11 13.03
C LYS A 52 11.95 5.64 11.66
N TYR A 53 11.30 5.17 10.60
CA TYR A 53 11.61 5.49 9.20
C TYR A 53 10.48 6.23 8.49
N MET A 54 9.37 6.45 9.19
CA MET A 54 8.21 7.17 8.68
C MET A 54 8.26 8.58 9.27
N ASP A 55 8.23 9.59 8.41
CA ASP A 55 8.08 11.00 8.81
C ASP A 55 6.74 11.26 9.51
#